data_AF-A0A537GEQ4-F1
#
_entry.id   AF-A0A537GEQ4-F1
#
_cell.length_a   1.000
_cell.length_b   1.000
_cell.length_c   1.000
_cell.angle_alpha   90.00
_cell.angle_beta   90.00
_cell.angle_gamma   90.00
#
_symmetry.space_group_name_H-M   'P 1'
#
loop_
_entity.id
_entity.type
_entity.pdbx_description
1 polymer ?
#
loop_
_entity_poly.entity_id
_entity_poly.type
_entity_poly.pdbx_seq_one_letter_code
_entity_poly.pdbx_strand_id
1 'polypeptide(L)'
;MAAPPNKKKGLLDPIVAILRWIWDRLERTLLLALKIVFPSRFISPLGFLGMLTVVVFIILGVTGALLLFHYSPAFGDCTDATSSACNQAFQSVADINNKVDWGLIIRNIHYEASNAMVLLAVMHMFYQYFAGRYKLRYEMLWITGSYPQYTRPVGHQHWANADSR
;
A
#
# COMPACT_ATOMS: atom_id res chain seq x y z
N MET A 1 21.47 -54.44 17.88
CA MET A 1 20.83 -53.14 17.60
C MET A 1 21.61 -52.47 16.49
N ALA A 2 21.06 -52.42 15.27
CA ALA A 2 21.75 -51.79 14.13
C ALA A 2 21.63 -50.26 14.24
N ALA A 3 22.76 -49.56 14.10
CA ALA A 3 22.79 -48.10 14.09
C ALA A 3 21.99 -47.55 12.88
N PRO A 4 21.23 -46.45 13.03
CA PRO A 4 20.49 -45.88 11.91
C PRO A 4 21.46 -45.42 10.81
N PRO A 5 21.13 -45.67 9.53
CA PRO A 5 22.02 -45.32 8.42
C PRO A 5 22.23 -43.81 8.35
N ASN A 6 23.50 -43.39 8.34
CA ASN A 6 23.91 -42.00 8.30
C ASN A 6 23.60 -41.42 6.90
N LYS A 7 22.51 -40.65 6.78
CA LYS A 7 22.06 -40.07 5.52
C LYS A 7 23.11 -39.05 5.05
N LYS A 8 23.86 -39.39 3.99
CA LYS A 8 24.87 -38.51 3.40
C LYS A 8 24.19 -37.20 2.99
N LYS A 9 24.68 -36.08 3.51
CA LYS A 9 24.11 -34.77 3.19
C LYS A 9 24.44 -34.43 1.72
N GLY A 10 23.42 -34.36 0.87
CA GLY A 10 23.59 -33.94 -0.50
C GLY A 10 23.99 -32.46 -0.54
N LEU A 11 24.74 -32.03 -1.56
CA LEU A 11 25.10 -30.62 -1.77
C LEU A 11 23.87 -29.67 -1.75
N LEU A 12 22.70 -30.21 -2.09
CA LEU A 12 21.43 -29.49 -2.15
C LEU A 12 20.68 -29.43 -0.80
N ASP A 13 21.09 -30.19 0.21
CA ASP A 13 20.43 -30.21 1.52
C ASP A 13 20.37 -28.85 2.23
N PRO A 14 21.41 -28.00 2.24
CA PRO A 14 21.30 -26.67 2.85
C PRO A 14 20.32 -25.77 2.10
N ILE A 15 20.28 -25.83 0.76
CA ILE A 15 19.35 -25.05 -0.07
C ILE A 15 17.91 -25.52 0.18
N VAL A 16 17.69 -26.84 0.20
CA VAL A 16 16.38 -27.44 0.49
C VAL A 16 15.93 -27.13 1.93
N ALA A 17 16.85 -27.11 2.89
CA ALA A 17 16.55 -26.73 4.27
C ALA A 17 16.13 -25.26 4.38
N ILE A 18 16.82 -24.35 3.69
CA ILE A 18 16.45 -22.93 3.62
C ILE A 18 15.10 -22.76 2.92
N LEU A 19 14.87 -23.43 1.78
CA LEU A 19 13.59 -23.38 1.07
C LEU A 19 12.43 -23.91 1.93
N ARG A 20 12.64 -25.01 2.66
CA ARG A 20 11.64 -25.56 3.59
C ARG A 20 11.39 -24.62 4.78
N TRP A 21 12.43 -24.01 5.33
CA TRP A 21 12.31 -23.03 6.40
C TRP A 21 11.56 -21.76 5.95
N ILE A 22 11.84 -21.27 4.74
CA ILE A 22 11.11 -20.15 4.12
C ILE A 22 9.65 -20.57 3.90
N TRP A 23 9.41 -21.76 3.34
CA TRP A 23 8.07 -22.28 3.08
C TRP A 23 7.23 -22.38 4.36
N ASP A 24 7.77 -23.01 5.41
CA ASP A 24 7.11 -23.14 6.71
C ASP A 24 6.80 -21.78 7.36
N ARG A 25 7.64 -20.76 7.10
CA ARG A 25 7.40 -19.40 7.61
C ARG A 25 6.38 -18.66 6.75
N LEU A 26 6.44 -18.82 5.44
CA LEU A 26 5.53 -18.19 4.48
C LEU A 26 4.12 -18.74 4.64
N GLU A 27 3.95 -20.05 4.83
CA GLU A 27 2.65 -20.71 5.05
C GLU A 27 1.96 -20.23 6.34
N ARG A 28 2.74 -19.75 7.31
CA ARG A 28 2.22 -19.12 8.54
C ARG A 28 1.89 -17.63 8.38
N THR A 29 2.21 -17.02 7.24
CA THR A 29 1.86 -15.62 6.96
C THR A 29 0.58 -15.51 6.15
N LEU A 30 -0.18 -14.43 6.38
CA LEU A 30 -1.42 -14.09 5.67
C LEU A 30 -1.28 -14.00 4.14
N LEU A 31 -0.05 -13.94 3.62
CA LEU A 31 0.25 -13.82 2.20
C LEU A 31 -0.14 -15.07 1.39
N LEU A 32 -0.11 -16.28 1.99
CA LEU A 32 -0.62 -17.51 1.37
C LEU A 32 -2.12 -17.71 1.54
N ALA A 33 -2.73 -17.07 2.56
CA ALA A 33 -4.17 -17.04 2.75
C ALA A 33 -4.88 -16.08 1.76
N LEU A 34 -4.13 -15.16 1.16
CA LEU A 34 -4.59 -14.35 0.03
C LEU A 34 -4.67 -15.23 -1.21
N LYS A 35 -5.69 -16.11 -1.28
CA LYS A 35 -6.03 -16.84 -2.49
C LYS A 35 -6.50 -15.84 -3.54
N ILE A 36 -5.58 -15.35 -4.36
CA ILE A 36 -5.90 -14.48 -5.49
C ILE A 36 -6.68 -15.32 -6.50
N VAL A 37 -8.00 -15.27 -6.42
CA VAL A 37 -8.89 -15.93 -7.39
C VAL A 37 -8.95 -15.04 -8.61
N PHE A 38 -8.13 -15.36 -9.61
CA PHE A 38 -8.24 -14.73 -10.92
C PHE A 38 -9.53 -15.22 -11.60
N PRO A 39 -10.48 -14.33 -11.93
CA PRO A 39 -11.69 -14.73 -12.64
C PRO A 39 -11.33 -15.18 -14.06
N SER A 40 -11.78 -16.38 -14.45
CA SER A 40 -11.43 -16.99 -15.75
C SER A 40 -12.19 -16.42 -16.95
N ARG A 41 -13.14 -15.47 -16.74
CA ARG A 41 -13.94 -14.86 -17.81
C ARG A 41 -14.11 -13.36 -17.60
N PHE A 42 -13.81 -12.59 -18.65
CA PHE A 42 -14.12 -11.17 -18.75
C PHE A 42 -15.59 -10.99 -19.15
N ILE A 43 -16.46 -10.79 -18.17
CA ILE A 43 -17.92 -10.69 -18.40
C ILE A 43 -18.33 -9.22 -18.63
N SER A 44 -17.61 -8.25 -18.07
CA SER A 44 -17.82 -6.82 -18.32
C SER A 44 -16.63 -5.96 -17.86
N PRO A 45 -16.33 -4.82 -18.52
CA PRO A 45 -15.27 -3.89 -18.09
C PRO A 45 -15.55 -3.31 -16.69
N LEU A 46 -16.82 -3.17 -16.31
CA LEU A 46 -17.23 -2.68 -14.99
C LEU A 46 -16.97 -3.70 -13.86
N GLY A 47 -16.96 -5.00 -14.16
CA GLY A 47 -16.66 -6.03 -13.15
C GLY A 47 -15.18 -6.07 -12.72
N PHE A 48 -14.28 -5.53 -13.55
CA PHE A 48 -12.82 -5.56 -13.34
C PHE A 48 -12.25 -4.24 -12.79
N LEU A 49 -13.12 -3.26 -12.51
CA LEU A 49 -12.76 -1.94 -12.00
C LEU A 49 -11.80 -1.99 -10.80
N GLY A 50 -12.00 -2.94 -9.89
CA GLY A 50 -11.15 -3.09 -8.70
C GLY A 50 -9.73 -3.61 -8.97
N MET A 51 -9.51 -4.39 -10.03
CA MET A 51 -8.16 -4.82 -10.42
C MET A 51 -7.48 -3.74 -11.26
N LEU A 52 -8.24 -3.02 -12.09
CA LEU A 52 -7.75 -1.85 -12.81
C LEU A 52 -7.25 -0.75 -11.88
N THR A 53 -7.97 -0.44 -10.78
CA THR A 53 -7.49 0.53 -9.78
C THR A 53 -6.17 0.10 -9.15
N VAL A 54 -5.99 -1.19 -8.83
CA VAL A 54 -4.73 -1.70 -8.27
C VAL A 54 -3.58 -1.61 -9.26
N VAL A 55 -3.81 -1.94 -10.53
CA VAL A 55 -2.78 -1.81 -11.57
C VAL A 55 -2.35 -0.36 -11.74
N VAL A 56 -3.31 0.57 -11.82
CA VAL A 56 -3.02 2.01 -11.90
C VAL A 56 -2.29 2.49 -10.65
N PHE A 57 -2.69 2.05 -9.46
CA PHE A 57 -1.99 2.37 -8.21
C PHE A 57 -0.52 1.92 -8.19
N ILE A 58 -0.21 0.73 -8.73
CA ILE A 58 1.17 0.27 -8.87
C ILE A 58 1.95 1.18 -9.82
N ILE A 59 1.35 1.59 -10.95
CA ILE A 59 1.97 2.53 -11.89
C ILE A 59 2.26 3.88 -11.20
N LEU A 60 1.33 4.42 -10.41
CA LEU A 60 1.58 5.62 -9.59
C LEU A 60 2.72 5.40 -8.61
N GLY A 61 2.76 4.26 -7.93
CA GLY A 61 3.79 3.95 -6.94
C GLY A 61 5.19 3.90 -7.56
N VAL A 62 5.34 3.21 -8.70
CA VAL A 62 6.63 3.12 -9.41
C VAL A 62 7.06 4.47 -9.95
N THR A 63 6.17 5.18 -10.66
CA THR A 63 6.49 6.51 -11.21
C THR A 63 6.76 7.53 -10.10
N GLY A 64 5.98 7.51 -9.02
CA GLY A 64 6.18 8.38 -7.85
C GLY A 64 7.49 8.11 -7.13
N ALA A 65 7.87 6.84 -6.96
CA ALA A 65 9.17 6.48 -6.39
C ALA A 65 10.34 6.99 -7.23
N LEU A 66 10.24 6.89 -8.57
CA LEU A 66 11.24 7.43 -9.49
C LEU A 66 11.35 8.96 -9.38
N LEU A 67 10.23 9.67 -9.30
CA LEU A 67 10.24 11.13 -9.11
C LEU A 67 10.83 11.53 -7.75
N LEU A 68 10.59 10.74 -6.70
CA LEU A 68 11.08 11.02 -5.34
C LEU A 68 12.62 11.05 -5.27
N PHE A 69 13.32 10.20 -6.04
CA PHE A 69 14.79 10.21 -6.07
C PHE A 69 15.40 11.52 -6.59
N HIS A 70 14.65 12.28 -7.40
CA HIS A 70 15.10 13.55 -7.98
C HIS A 70 14.42 14.77 -7.34
N TYR A 71 13.44 14.56 -6.45
CA TYR A 71 12.67 15.63 -5.84
C TYR A 71 13.32 16.10 -4.52
N SER A 72 13.42 17.43 -4.33
CA SER A 72 13.96 18.04 -3.12
C SER A 72 12.89 18.89 -2.42
N PRO A 73 12.31 18.43 -1.30
CA PRO A 73 11.30 19.18 -0.55
C PRO A 73 11.95 20.24 0.36
N ALA A 74 12.49 21.30 -0.22
CA ALA A 74 13.07 22.41 0.53
C ALA A 74 12.56 23.76 0.03
N PHE A 75 12.43 24.71 0.96
CA PHE A 75 12.34 26.13 0.66
C PHE A 75 13.76 26.69 0.69
N GLY A 76 14.15 27.41 -0.35
CA GLY A 76 15.50 27.97 -0.46
C GLY A 76 15.60 29.34 0.21
N ASP A 77 16.80 29.91 0.22
CA ASP A 77 17.04 31.23 0.80
C ASP A 77 16.43 32.32 -0.10
N CYS A 78 15.60 33.19 0.48
CA CYS A 78 14.77 34.17 -0.25
C CYS A 78 15.30 35.60 -0.07
N THR A 79 16.62 35.76 -0.01
CA THR A 79 17.27 37.05 0.27
C THR A 79 17.09 38.08 -0.84
N ASP A 80 16.85 37.64 -2.08
CA ASP A 80 16.65 38.52 -3.23
C ASP A 80 15.25 38.34 -3.84
N ALA A 81 14.54 39.46 -4.06
CA ALA A 81 13.16 39.55 -4.55
C ALA A 81 12.92 38.97 -5.96
N THR A 82 13.96 38.49 -6.65
CA THR A 82 13.91 37.94 -8.02
C THR A 82 14.40 36.50 -8.10
N SER A 83 14.60 35.81 -6.97
CA SER A 83 15.33 34.56 -6.99
C SER A 83 14.40 33.35 -7.14
N SER A 84 14.48 32.75 -8.33
CA SER A 84 14.09 31.37 -8.62
C SER A 84 14.67 30.34 -7.62
N ALA A 85 15.64 30.75 -6.78
CA ALA A 85 16.21 30.03 -5.64
C ALA A 85 15.29 29.93 -4.41
N CYS A 86 14.34 30.85 -4.20
CA CYS A 86 13.46 30.85 -3.02
C CYS A 86 12.58 29.58 -2.94
N ASN A 87 12.18 29.03 -4.09
CA ASN A 87 11.41 27.79 -4.18
C ASN A 87 12.25 26.65 -4.74
N GLN A 88 13.17 26.10 -3.94
CA GLN A 88 14.00 24.95 -4.32
C GLN A 88 13.14 23.73 -4.70
N ALA A 89 11.97 23.54 -4.06
CA ALA A 89 11.00 22.53 -4.46
C ALA A 89 10.51 22.70 -5.92
N PHE A 90 10.22 23.93 -6.34
CA PHE A 90 9.81 24.22 -7.73
C PHE A 90 10.98 24.00 -8.71
N GLN A 91 12.20 24.40 -8.32
CA GLN A 91 13.39 24.15 -9.12
C GLN A 91 13.65 22.65 -9.34
N SER A 92 13.49 21.83 -8.31
CA SER A 92 13.67 20.38 -8.45
C SER A 92 12.70 19.76 -9.46
N VAL A 93 11.47 20.27 -9.55
CA VAL A 93 10.50 19.81 -10.56
C VAL A 93 10.86 20.33 -11.95
N ALA A 94 11.33 21.58 -12.06
CA ALA A 94 11.82 22.12 -13.33
C ALA A 94 13.03 21.34 -13.87
N ASP A 95 13.91 20.89 -12.97
CA ASP A 95 15.07 20.05 -13.29
C ASP A 95 14.64 18.66 -13.75
N ILE A 96 13.63 18.05 -13.11
CA ILE A 96 13.03 16.78 -13.58
C ILE A 96 12.47 16.91 -15.01
N ASN A 97 11.90 18.06 -15.36
CA ASN A 97 11.35 18.26 -16.71
C ASN A 97 12.41 18.45 -17.79
N ASN A 98 13.48 19.18 -17.47
CA ASN A 98 14.39 19.73 -18.49
C ASN A 98 15.79 19.10 -18.46
N LYS A 99 16.22 18.53 -17.34
CA LYS A 99 17.59 18.02 -17.14
C LYS A 99 17.66 16.51 -16.97
N VAL A 100 16.57 15.87 -16.53
CA VAL A 100 16.50 14.42 -16.35
C VAL A 100 15.99 13.76 -17.62
N ASP A 101 16.77 12.83 -18.19
CA ASP A 101 16.35 12.04 -19.34
C ASP A 101 15.05 11.29 -19.05
N TRP A 102 14.06 11.43 -19.94
CA TRP A 102 12.70 10.88 -19.78
C TRP A 102 11.90 11.41 -18.58
N GLY A 103 12.43 12.34 -17.78
CA GLY A 103 11.79 12.85 -16.56
C GLY A 103 10.43 13.52 -16.82
N LEU A 104 10.32 14.28 -17.91
CA LEU A 104 9.05 14.87 -18.37
C LEU A 104 7.98 13.81 -18.63
N ILE A 105 8.35 12.72 -19.30
CA ILE A 105 7.42 11.65 -19.69
C ILE A 105 6.94 10.90 -18.44
N ILE A 106 7.86 10.55 -17.53
CA ILE A 106 7.50 9.87 -16.27
C ILE A 106 6.59 10.76 -15.43
N ARG A 107 6.86 12.07 -15.35
CA ARG A 107 6.00 13.03 -14.64
C ARG A 107 4.60 13.13 -15.27
N ASN A 108 4.51 13.19 -16.60
CA ASN A 108 3.22 13.20 -17.30
C ASN A 108 2.44 11.90 -17.06
N ILE A 109 3.10 10.74 -17.11
CA ILE A 109 2.46 9.46 -16.78
C ILE A 109 1.96 9.47 -15.33
N HIS A 110 2.75 9.98 -14.39
CA HIS A 110 2.33 10.07 -12.97
C HIS A 110 1.09 10.96 -12.79
N TYR A 111 1.05 12.10 -13.48
CA TYR A 111 -0.09 13.02 -13.46
C TYR A 111 -1.35 12.40 -14.08
N GLU A 112 -1.25 11.86 -15.30
CA GLU A 112 -2.40 11.24 -15.98
C GLU A 112 -2.88 9.98 -15.26
N ALA A 113 -1.97 9.18 -14.71
CA ALA A 113 -2.33 8.03 -13.91
C ALA A 113 -3.07 8.45 -12.64
N SER A 114 -2.70 9.58 -12.01
CA SER A 114 -3.41 10.11 -10.83
C SER A 114 -4.85 10.50 -11.14
N ASN A 115 -5.08 11.16 -12.27
CA ASN A 115 -6.44 11.47 -12.74
C ASN A 115 -7.25 10.19 -13.01
N ALA A 116 -6.63 9.21 -13.68
CA ALA A 116 -7.25 7.92 -13.92
C ALA A 116 -7.55 7.17 -12.62
N MET A 117 -6.68 7.23 -11.62
CA MET A 117 -6.87 6.57 -10.32
C MET A 117 -8.08 7.13 -9.58
N VAL A 118 -8.23 8.45 -9.53
CA VAL A 118 -9.40 9.08 -8.91
C VAL A 118 -10.69 8.68 -9.62
N LEU A 119 -10.70 8.72 -10.96
CA LEU A 119 -11.85 8.30 -11.76
C LEU A 119 -12.22 6.83 -11.52
N LEU A 120 -11.23 5.94 -11.57
CA LEU A 120 -11.42 4.50 -11.38
C LEU A 120 -11.82 4.17 -9.93
N ALA A 121 -11.29 4.87 -8.93
CA ALA A 121 -11.65 4.68 -7.53
C ALA A 121 -13.11 5.09 -7.28
N VAL A 122 -13.54 6.23 -7.83
CA VAL A 122 -14.94 6.69 -7.76
C VAL A 122 -15.85 5.70 -8.49
N MET A 123 -15.50 5.30 -9.70
CA MET A 123 -16.29 4.32 -10.47
C MET A 123 -16.34 2.95 -9.77
N HIS A 124 -15.26 2.52 -9.11
CA HIS A 124 -15.21 1.32 -8.30
C HIS A 124 -16.15 1.42 -7.09
N MET A 125 -16.16 2.55 -6.38
CA MET A 125 -17.09 2.79 -5.26
C MET A 125 -18.55 2.78 -5.73
N PHE A 126 -18.87 3.45 -6.84
CA PHE A 126 -20.21 3.42 -7.43
C PHE A 126 -20.64 2.01 -7.84
N TYR A 127 -19.75 1.23 -8.47
CA TYR A 127 -20.03 -0.16 -8.83
C TYR A 127 -20.33 -1.02 -7.60
N GLN A 128 -19.53 -0.93 -6.54
CA GLN A 128 -19.74 -1.73 -5.32
C GLN A 128 -21.03 -1.32 -4.59
N TYR A 129 -21.40 -0.03 -4.66
CA TYR A 129 -22.66 0.49 -4.16
C TYR A 129 -23.85 -0.07 -4.96
N PHE A 130 -23.91 0.11 -6.29
CA PHE A 130 -25.07 -0.36 -7.07
C PHE A 130 -25.13 -1.89 -7.24
N ALA A 131 -24.00 -2.60 -7.18
CA ALA A 131 -23.95 -4.06 -7.23
C ALA A 131 -24.46 -4.75 -5.94
N GLY A 132 -24.95 -4.00 -4.94
CA GLY A 132 -25.55 -4.57 -3.73
C GLY A 132 -24.57 -5.27 -2.79
N ARG A 133 -23.26 -5.13 -3.02
CA ARG A 133 -22.20 -5.87 -2.30
C ARG A 133 -21.93 -5.38 -0.89
N TYR A 134 -22.49 -4.22 -0.51
CA TYR A 134 -22.38 -3.64 0.82
C TYR A 134 -23.17 -4.42 1.90
N LYS A 135 -24.18 -5.20 1.51
CA LYS A 135 -25.10 -5.87 2.45
C LYS A 135 -24.64 -7.23 2.97
N LEU A 136 -23.56 -7.82 2.44
CA LEU A 136 -23.34 -9.28 2.60
C LEU A 136 -22.17 -9.74 3.49
N ARG A 137 -21.38 -8.86 4.15
CA ARG A 137 -20.36 -9.22 5.19
C ARG A 137 -19.32 -8.13 5.58
N TYR A 138 -19.39 -6.90 5.06
CA TYR A 138 -18.28 -5.92 5.15
C TYR A 138 -18.59 -4.64 5.95
N GLU A 139 -19.55 -4.70 6.87
CA GLU A 139 -19.91 -3.58 7.75
C GLU A 139 -18.73 -3.12 8.64
N MET A 140 -17.84 -4.04 9.03
CA MET A 140 -16.67 -3.71 9.88
C MET A 140 -15.66 -2.77 9.21
N LEU A 141 -15.44 -2.83 7.90
CA LEU A 141 -14.44 -1.97 7.22
C LEU A 141 -14.88 -0.51 7.11
N TRP A 142 -16.20 -0.25 7.13
CA TRP A 142 -16.77 1.10 7.12
C TRP A 142 -16.80 1.73 8.52
N ILE A 143 -17.02 0.91 9.55
CA ILE A 143 -17.06 1.33 10.95
C ILE A 143 -15.65 1.73 11.42
N THR A 144 -14.59 0.98 11.12
CA THR A 144 -13.24 1.33 11.60
C THR A 144 -12.69 2.67 11.10
N GLY A 145 -13.20 3.22 10.00
CA GLY A 145 -12.81 4.54 9.50
C GLY A 145 -13.56 5.73 10.11
N SER A 146 -14.68 5.47 10.81
CA SER A 146 -15.60 6.51 11.32
C SER A 146 -15.57 6.70 12.84
N TYR A 147 -14.89 5.82 13.58
CA TYR A 147 -14.68 6.02 15.02
C TYR A 147 -13.28 6.60 15.28
N PRO A 148 -13.18 7.84 15.79
CA PRO A 148 -12.06 8.20 16.64
C PRO A 148 -12.11 7.28 17.86
N GLN A 149 -11.15 6.35 18.00
CA GLN A 149 -10.89 5.69 19.28
C GLN A 149 -10.46 6.76 20.29
N TYR A 150 -11.42 7.43 20.93
CA TYR A 150 -11.18 8.08 22.20
C TYR A 150 -10.95 6.98 23.21
N THR A 151 -9.67 6.66 23.43
CA THR A 151 -9.21 5.73 24.45
C THR A 151 -9.90 6.06 25.77
N ARG A 152 -10.81 5.20 26.24
CA ARG A 152 -11.27 5.30 27.63
C ARG A 152 -10.12 4.86 28.52
N PRO A 153 -9.57 5.71 29.40
CA PRO A 153 -8.66 5.23 30.42
C PRO A 153 -9.44 4.32 31.36
N VAL A 154 -9.06 3.05 31.42
CA VAL A 154 -9.61 2.09 32.38
C VAL A 154 -8.96 2.39 33.73
N GLY A 155 -9.54 3.35 34.46
CA GLY A 155 -9.23 3.59 35.87
C GLY A 155 -10.23 2.85 36.73
N HIS A 156 -9.85 1.68 37.24
CA HIS A 156 -10.49 1.06 38.39
C HIS A 156 -10.50 2.05 39.57
N GLN A 157 -11.66 2.54 39.99
CA GLN A 157 -11.84 3.12 41.32
C GLN A 157 -12.97 2.37 42.04
N HIS A 158 -12.52 1.31 42.69
CA HIS A 158 -13.26 0.52 43.67
C HIS A 158 -13.10 1.23 45.02
N TRP A 159 -14.02 2.13 45.39
CA TRP A 159 -14.19 2.59 46.79
C TRP A 159 -15.47 3.40 47.06
N ALA A 160 -16.57 3.18 46.33
CA ALA A 160 -17.88 3.65 46.79
C ALA A 160 -18.52 2.57 47.67
N ASN A 161 -18.22 2.61 48.98
CA ASN A 161 -19.08 2.22 50.13
C ASN A 161 -18.24 1.84 51.37
N ALA A 162 -17.94 2.84 52.20
CA ALA A 162 -17.72 2.65 53.63
C ALA A 162 -18.12 3.96 54.33
N ASP A 163 -19.42 4.17 54.45
CA ASP A 163 -20.02 5.01 55.47
C ASP A 163 -19.99 4.25 56.82
N SER A 164 -19.99 4.99 57.94
CA SER A 164 -20.06 4.57 59.35
C SER A 164 -18.75 4.27 60.13
N ARG A 165 -18.03 5.32 60.52
CA ARG A 165 -17.72 5.65 61.95
C ARG A 165 -16.99 6.98 62.10
#